data_AF-A0ABD1EE97-F1
#
_entry.id   AF-A0ABD1EE97-F1
#
_cell.length_a   1.000
_cell.length_b   1.000
_cell.length_c   1.000
_cell.angle_alpha   90.00
_cell.angle_beta   90.00
_cell.angle_gamma   90.00
#
_symmetry.space_group_name_H-M   'P 1'
#
loop_
_entity.id
_entity.type
_entity.pdbx_description
1 polymer ?
#
loop_
_entity_poly.entity_id
_entity_poly.type
_entity_poly.pdbx_seq_one_letter_code
_entity_poly.pdbx_strand_id
1 'polypeptide(L)'
;MRFRFNGGAGCPEWIIHEVTSLSYLSCVKLKTLSKIICEGIINPPIQYSSAEKLFQNSKLEDRGVDLKCCISCLTYIISAAIQFNCDSRSLHLELQQLGLPIEHTNAIKRVFDEYNTSLKETFKDQSLKINPLEENAKITQGDNGCALLQVKVNDKETCITMAPDTVDDLINELLQVKSIMTELKS
;
A
#
# COMPACT_ATOMS: atom_id res chain seq x y z
N MET A 1 -10.98 21.31 -0.14
CA MET A 1 -10.35 21.00 1.17
C MET A 1 -9.22 20.01 0.92
N ARG A 2 -8.12 20.06 1.69
CA ARG A 2 -6.97 19.16 1.55
C ARG A 2 -7.03 18.09 2.63
N PHE A 3 -6.90 16.82 2.29
CA PHE A 3 -7.02 15.69 3.21
C PHE A 3 -5.68 14.96 3.36
N ARG A 4 -5.23 14.73 4.59
CA ARG A 4 -3.98 14.01 4.89
C ARG A 4 -4.06 12.54 4.49
N PHE A 5 -5.22 11.90 4.63
CA PHE A 5 -5.41 10.53 4.16
C PHE A 5 -5.25 10.42 2.63
N ASN A 6 -5.34 11.55 1.90
CA ASN A 6 -5.13 11.62 0.46
C ASN A 6 -3.88 12.45 0.08
N GLY A 7 -2.83 12.41 0.90
CA GLY A 7 -1.55 13.05 0.59
C GLY A 7 -1.59 14.59 0.53
N GLY A 8 -2.57 15.22 1.15
CA GLY A 8 -2.78 16.66 1.09
C GLY A 8 -3.48 17.15 -0.18
N ALA A 9 -3.98 16.24 -1.02
CA ALA A 9 -4.79 16.56 -2.19
C ALA A 9 -6.29 16.70 -1.84
N GLY A 10 -7.08 17.19 -2.80
CA GLY A 10 -8.55 17.11 -2.73
C GLY A 10 -9.01 15.66 -2.81
N CYS A 11 -10.13 15.34 -2.14
CA CYS A 11 -10.72 14.00 -2.22
C CYS A 11 -11.40 13.80 -3.60
N PRO A 12 -11.27 12.63 -4.24
CA PRO A 12 -11.98 12.36 -5.49
C PRO A 12 -13.51 12.44 -5.30
N GLU A 13 -14.22 13.00 -6.28
CA GLU A 13 -15.68 13.18 -6.23
C GLU A 13 -16.45 11.88 -5.97
N TRP A 14 -16.03 10.76 -6.57
CA TRP A 14 -16.67 9.47 -6.37
C TRP A 14 -16.56 8.97 -4.92
N ILE A 15 -15.47 9.28 -4.21
CA ILE A 15 -15.32 8.96 -2.79
C ILE A 15 -16.28 9.80 -1.95
N ILE A 16 -16.38 11.10 -2.24
CA ILE A 16 -17.26 12.01 -1.49
C ILE A 16 -18.71 11.53 -1.57
N HIS A 17 -19.15 11.12 -2.76
CA HIS A 17 -20.48 10.55 -2.96
C HIS A 17 -20.68 9.26 -2.16
N GLU A 18 -19.75 8.31 -2.28
CA GLU A 18 -19.88 6.98 -1.68
C GLU A 18 -19.70 6.98 -0.15
N VAL A 19 -18.88 7.88 0.38
CA VAL A 19 -18.69 8.08 1.82
C VAL A 19 -20.02 8.38 2.52
N THR A 20 -20.87 9.18 1.88
CA THR A 20 -22.19 9.50 2.43
C THR A 20 -23.10 8.27 2.45
N SER A 21 -22.98 7.40 1.44
CA SER A 21 -23.70 6.13 1.40
C SER A 21 -23.33 5.21 2.57
N LEU A 22 -22.04 5.14 2.93
CA LEU A 22 -21.56 4.31 4.07
C LEU A 22 -22.26 4.63 5.41
N SER A 23 -22.80 5.85 5.57
CA SER A 23 -23.55 6.24 6.76
C SER A 23 -24.87 5.47 6.95
N TYR A 24 -25.44 4.90 5.88
CA TYR A 24 -26.67 4.11 5.93
C TYR A 24 -26.46 2.70 6.48
N LEU A 25 -25.21 2.21 6.46
CA LEU A 25 -24.84 0.97 7.13
C LEU A 25 -24.73 1.21 8.65
N SER A 26 -25.03 0.21 9.47
CA SER A 26 -24.78 0.35 10.92
C SER A 26 -23.27 0.41 11.19
N CYS A 27 -22.86 1.16 12.22
CA CYS A 27 -21.44 1.28 12.60
C CYS A 27 -20.80 -0.08 12.93
N VAL A 28 -21.60 -1.04 13.44
CA VAL A 28 -21.17 -2.43 13.69
C VAL A 28 -20.90 -3.17 12.39
N LYS A 29 -21.83 -3.13 11.42
CA LYS A 29 -21.64 -3.76 10.11
C LYS A 29 -20.47 -3.13 9.36
N LEU A 30 -20.32 -1.81 9.43
CA LEU A 30 -19.21 -1.07 8.84
C LEU A 30 -17.86 -1.47 9.44
N LYS A 31 -17.80 -1.66 10.76
CA LYS A 31 -16.60 -2.17 11.45
C LYS A 31 -16.20 -3.54 10.92
N THR A 32 -17.16 -4.47 10.85
CA THR A 32 -16.90 -5.83 10.36
C THR A 32 -16.47 -5.82 8.89
N LEU A 33 -17.12 -5.02 8.04
CA LEU A 33 -16.74 -4.85 6.65
C LEU A 33 -15.30 -4.32 6.52
N SER A 34 -14.95 -3.31 7.32
CA SER A 34 -13.59 -2.75 7.32
C SER A 34 -12.54 -3.80 7.71
N LYS A 35 -12.85 -4.70 8.67
CA LYS A 35 -11.97 -5.82 9.04
C LYS A 35 -11.76 -6.81 7.89
N ILE A 36 -12.85 -7.23 7.24
CA ILE A 36 -12.79 -8.14 6.08
C ILE A 36 -11.92 -7.54 4.96
N ILE A 37 -12.03 -6.22 4.75
CA ILE A 37 -11.22 -5.50 3.76
C ILE A 37 -9.75 -5.49 4.18
N CYS A 38 -9.42 -5.12 5.42
CA CYS A 38 -8.04 -5.15 5.90
C CYS A 38 -7.40 -6.54 5.77
N GLU A 39 -8.13 -7.58 6.18
CA GLU A 39 -7.67 -8.98 6.07
C GLU A 39 -7.46 -9.40 4.62
N GLY A 40 -8.36 -9.01 3.72
CA GLY A 40 -8.25 -9.31 2.30
C GLY A 40 -7.17 -8.50 1.57
N ILE A 41 -6.74 -7.35 2.10
CA ILE A 41 -5.57 -6.61 1.60
C ILE A 41 -4.28 -7.29 2.04
N ILE A 42 -4.20 -7.73 3.30
CA ILE A 42 -3.03 -8.44 3.85
C ILE A 42 -2.89 -9.83 3.20
N ASN A 43 -3.98 -10.58 3.11
CA ASN A 43 -4.05 -11.93 2.56
C ASN A 43 -5.11 -11.99 1.44
N PRO A 44 -4.76 -11.64 0.20
CA PRO A 44 -5.68 -11.71 -0.93
C PRO A 44 -6.18 -13.14 -1.18
N PRO A 45 -7.45 -13.35 -1.60
CA PRO A 45 -8.45 -12.35 -2.01
C PRO A 45 -9.42 -11.89 -0.91
N ILE A 46 -10.04 -10.72 -1.10
CA ILE A 46 -11.13 -10.22 -0.25
C ILE A 46 -12.31 -11.20 -0.30
N GLN A 47 -12.81 -11.61 0.88
CA GLN A 47 -13.92 -12.55 1.01
C GLN A 47 -15.28 -11.87 0.73
N TYR A 48 -15.65 -11.77 -0.55
CA TYR A 48 -16.90 -11.14 -0.99
C TYR A 48 -18.16 -11.81 -0.42
N SER A 49 -18.19 -13.13 -0.31
CA SER A 49 -19.34 -13.88 0.23
C SER A 49 -19.68 -13.51 1.68
N SER A 50 -18.67 -13.21 2.49
CA SER A 50 -18.83 -12.73 3.86
C SER A 50 -19.34 -11.29 3.90
N ALA A 51 -18.86 -10.44 2.98
CA ALA A 51 -19.33 -9.07 2.84
C ALA A 51 -20.79 -8.99 2.34
N GLU A 52 -21.18 -9.85 1.40
CA GLU A 52 -22.56 -9.96 0.90
C GLU A 52 -23.55 -10.29 2.02
N LYS A 53 -23.22 -11.23 2.91
CA LYS A 53 -24.07 -11.56 4.07
C LYS A 53 -24.28 -10.39 5.03
N LEU A 54 -23.28 -9.51 5.18
CA LEU A 54 -23.42 -8.29 5.99
C LEU A 54 -24.32 -7.26 5.31
N PHE A 55 -24.26 -7.23 3.97
CA PHE A 55 -25.02 -6.34 3.13
C PHE A 55 -26.50 -6.74 3.03
N GLN A 56 -26.78 -8.04 3.03
CA GLN A 56 -28.13 -8.60 3.09
C GLN A 56 -28.88 -8.02 4.31
N ASN A 57 -30.08 -7.47 4.07
CA ASN A 57 -30.89 -6.77 5.07
C ASN A 57 -30.22 -5.51 5.62
N SER A 58 -29.58 -4.73 4.77
CA SER A 58 -29.06 -3.40 5.12
C SER A 58 -29.84 -2.32 4.38
N LYS A 59 -29.90 -1.12 4.97
CA LYS A 59 -30.51 0.06 4.33
C LYS A 59 -29.81 0.46 3.02
N LEU A 60 -28.62 -0.07 2.76
CA LEU A 60 -27.88 0.15 1.51
C LEU A 60 -28.49 -0.67 0.36
N GLU A 61 -28.88 -1.91 0.64
CA GLU A 61 -29.58 -2.78 -0.31
C GLU A 61 -30.92 -2.17 -0.71
N ASP A 62 -31.70 -1.69 0.27
CA ASP A 62 -32.98 -1.00 0.04
C ASP A 62 -32.84 0.26 -0.83
N ARG A 63 -31.65 0.87 -0.83
CA ARG A 63 -31.32 2.09 -1.58
C ARG A 63 -30.65 1.80 -2.93
N GLY A 64 -30.43 0.54 -3.28
CA GLY A 64 -29.79 0.14 -4.53
C GLY A 64 -28.30 0.50 -4.63
N VAL A 65 -27.62 0.68 -3.50
CA VAL A 65 -26.16 0.92 -3.49
C VAL A 65 -25.45 -0.40 -3.77
N ASP A 66 -24.42 -0.39 -4.63
CA ASP A 66 -23.63 -1.59 -4.91
C ASP A 66 -22.62 -1.84 -3.77
N LEU A 67 -22.61 -3.06 -3.23
CA LEU A 67 -21.63 -3.51 -2.25
C LEU A 67 -20.18 -3.27 -2.73
N LYS A 68 -19.92 -3.43 -4.03
CA LYS A 68 -18.59 -3.19 -4.61
C LYS A 68 -18.18 -1.74 -4.45
N CYS A 69 -19.10 -0.78 -4.61
CA CYS A 69 -18.81 0.64 -4.39
C CYS A 69 -18.39 0.89 -2.94
N CYS A 70 -19.12 0.33 -1.97
CA CYS A 70 -18.77 0.41 -0.56
C CYS A 70 -17.39 -0.20 -0.25
N ILE A 71 -17.10 -1.39 -0.79
CA ILE A 71 -15.80 -2.06 -0.63
C ILE A 71 -14.69 -1.22 -1.24
N SER A 72 -14.86 -0.73 -2.47
CA SER A 72 -13.88 0.11 -3.16
C SER A 72 -13.62 1.42 -2.42
N CYS A 73 -14.67 2.06 -1.88
CA CYS A 73 -14.54 3.28 -1.11
C CYS A 73 -13.72 3.05 0.18
N LEU A 74 -14.05 2.03 0.96
CA LEU A 74 -13.31 1.70 2.19
C LEU A 74 -11.88 1.26 1.91
N THR A 75 -11.70 0.43 0.87
CA THR A 75 -10.37 -0.02 0.43
C THR A 75 -9.51 1.17 0.06
N TYR A 76 -10.05 2.12 -0.71
CA TYR A 76 -9.33 3.34 -1.09
C TYR A 76 -8.96 4.18 0.13
N ILE A 77 -9.92 4.47 1.02
CA ILE A 77 -9.69 5.27 2.24
C ILE A 77 -8.58 4.67 3.09
N ILE A 78 -8.66 3.36 3.39
CA ILE A 78 -7.68 2.67 4.23
C ILE A 78 -6.32 2.63 3.54
N SER A 79 -6.28 2.23 2.27
CA SER A 79 -5.03 2.12 1.51
C SER A 79 -4.33 3.47 1.36
N ALA A 80 -5.07 4.52 1.00
CA ALA A 80 -4.53 5.87 0.88
C ALA A 80 -4.02 6.39 2.24
N ALA A 81 -4.78 6.18 3.32
CA ALA A 81 -4.35 6.55 4.66
C ALA A 81 -3.03 5.87 5.07
N ILE A 82 -2.85 4.59 4.74
CA ILE A 82 -1.59 3.86 4.99
C ILE A 82 -0.45 4.39 4.11
N GLN A 83 -0.69 4.54 2.80
CA GLN A 83 0.32 4.99 1.83
C GLN A 83 0.84 6.40 2.14
N PHE A 84 -0.04 7.31 2.53
CA PHE A 84 0.33 8.68 2.91
C PHE A 84 0.70 8.84 4.39
N ASN A 85 0.85 7.73 5.12
CA ASN A 85 1.21 7.70 6.53
C ASN A 85 0.33 8.62 7.40
N CYS A 86 -0.97 8.63 7.12
CA CYS A 86 -1.95 9.39 7.87
C CYS A 86 -2.19 8.77 9.25
N ASP A 87 -2.20 9.59 10.29
CA ASP A 87 -2.51 9.15 11.64
C ASP A 87 -4.02 8.91 11.82
N SER A 88 -4.38 8.00 12.72
CA SER A 88 -5.77 7.58 12.90
C SER A 88 -6.68 8.68 13.44
N ARG A 89 -6.13 9.69 14.15
CA ARG A 89 -6.88 10.86 14.61
C ARG A 89 -7.21 11.78 13.43
N SER A 90 -6.24 12.06 12.56
CA SER A 90 -6.47 12.83 11.34
C SER A 90 -7.49 12.14 10.44
N LEU A 91 -7.35 10.83 10.21
CA LEU A 91 -8.30 10.04 9.43
C LEU A 91 -9.73 10.15 10.02
N HIS A 92 -9.88 10.03 11.33
CA HIS A 92 -11.17 10.16 12.01
C HIS A 92 -11.82 11.53 11.81
N LEU A 93 -11.05 12.62 11.91
CA LEU A 93 -11.57 13.98 11.72
C LEU A 93 -11.90 14.26 10.25
N GLU A 94 -11.07 13.78 9.33
CA GLU A 94 -11.25 13.97 7.89
C GLU A 94 -12.47 13.23 7.37
N LEU A 95 -12.71 12.00 7.83
CA LEU A 95 -13.93 11.26 7.51
C LEU A 95 -15.19 11.94 8.05
N GLN A 96 -15.13 12.59 9.22
CA GLN A 96 -16.25 13.38 9.73
C GLN A 96 -16.50 14.62 8.86
N GLN A 97 -15.44 15.29 8.39
CA GLN A 97 -15.57 16.42 7.47
C GLN A 97 -16.20 16.00 6.13
N LEU A 98 -16.01 14.75 5.70
CA LEU A 98 -16.64 14.18 4.52
C LEU A 98 -18.11 13.75 4.74
N GLY A 99 -18.63 13.87 5.97
CA GLY A 99 -20.05 13.62 6.29
C GLY A 99 -20.34 12.28 6.96
N LEU A 100 -19.33 11.47 7.32
CA LEU A 100 -19.57 10.26 8.12
C LEU A 100 -19.92 10.62 9.57
N PRO A 101 -20.92 9.96 10.18
CA PRO A 101 -21.21 10.13 11.60
C PRO A 101 -20.02 9.76 12.49
N ILE A 102 -19.96 10.35 13.68
CA ILE A 102 -18.86 10.16 14.64
C ILE A 102 -18.70 8.68 15.07
N GLU A 103 -19.79 7.93 15.14
CA GLU A 103 -19.78 6.50 15.49
C GLU A 103 -19.11 5.66 14.41
N HIS A 104 -19.43 5.92 13.14
CA HIS A 104 -18.88 5.24 11.98
C HIS A 104 -17.39 5.53 11.81
N THR A 105 -17.01 6.80 11.97
CA THR A 105 -15.59 7.18 11.90
C THR A 105 -14.79 6.60 13.07
N ASN A 106 -15.37 6.48 14.27
CA ASN A 106 -14.73 5.77 15.39
C ASN A 106 -14.59 4.26 15.12
N ALA A 107 -15.58 3.65 14.47
CA ALA A 107 -15.51 2.24 14.07
C ALA A 107 -14.36 2.00 13.08
N ILE A 108 -14.24 2.84 12.04
CA ILE A 108 -13.14 2.78 11.06
C ILE A 108 -11.80 3.04 11.76
N LYS A 109 -11.72 4.07 12.62
CA LYS A 109 -10.49 4.39 13.37
C LYS A 109 -9.96 3.19 14.15
N ARG A 110 -10.83 2.48 14.88
CA ARG A 110 -10.42 1.31 15.67
C ARG A 110 -9.85 0.19 14.81
N VAL A 111 -10.47 -0.08 13.65
CA VAL A 111 -9.97 -1.08 12.70
C VAL A 111 -8.65 -0.61 12.08
N PHE A 112 -8.56 0.67 11.70
CA PHE A 112 -7.33 1.23 11.17
C PHE A 112 -6.18 1.10 12.17
N ASP A 113 -6.38 1.45 13.45
CA ASP A 113 -5.36 1.28 14.51
C ASP A 113 -4.93 -0.18 14.68
N GLU A 114 -5.88 -1.12 14.63
CA GLU A 114 -5.64 -2.56 14.79
C GLU A 114 -4.77 -3.14 13.67
N TYR A 115 -5.02 -2.75 12.42
CA TYR A 115 -4.34 -3.31 11.24
C TYR A 115 -3.24 -2.40 10.67
N ASN A 116 -2.98 -1.21 11.25
CA ASN A 116 -2.05 -0.21 10.71
C ASN A 116 -0.66 -0.79 10.44
N THR A 117 -0.08 -1.49 11.42
CA THR A 117 1.27 -2.04 11.32
C THR A 117 1.35 -3.12 10.25
N SER A 118 0.42 -4.07 10.27
CA SER A 118 0.40 -5.17 9.29
C SER A 118 0.14 -4.67 7.88
N LEU A 119 -0.77 -3.72 7.68
CA LEU A 119 -0.99 -3.09 6.38
C LEU A 119 0.27 -2.34 5.90
N LYS A 120 0.93 -1.57 6.76
CA LYS A 120 2.18 -0.90 6.40
C LYS A 120 3.25 -1.89 5.92
N GLU A 121 3.40 -3.02 6.60
CA GLU A 121 4.32 -4.10 6.21
C GLU A 121 3.93 -4.69 4.85
N THR A 122 2.67 -5.08 4.66
CA THR A 122 2.18 -5.61 3.38
C THR A 122 2.43 -4.64 2.21
N PHE A 123 2.11 -3.35 2.38
CA PHE A 123 2.32 -2.36 1.32
C PHE A 123 3.80 -2.09 1.09
N LYS A 124 4.65 -2.20 2.12
CA LYS A 124 6.11 -2.08 1.99
C LYS A 124 6.70 -3.25 1.20
N ASP A 125 6.18 -4.45 1.38
CA ASP A 125 6.59 -5.65 0.65
C ASP A 125 6.09 -5.65 -0.79
N GLN A 126 4.89 -5.11 -1.02
CA GLN A 126 4.32 -4.90 -2.36
C GLN A 126 4.90 -3.68 -3.10
N SER A 127 5.64 -2.82 -2.39
CA SER A 127 6.22 -1.62 -2.97
C SER A 127 7.42 -1.98 -3.86
N LEU A 128 7.46 -1.43 -5.06
CA LEU A 128 8.59 -1.55 -5.97
C LEU A 128 9.77 -0.73 -5.42
N LYS A 129 10.68 -1.39 -4.70
CA LYS A 129 11.92 -0.77 -4.22
C LYS A 129 12.88 -0.57 -5.39
N ILE A 130 13.37 0.65 -5.55
CA ILE A 130 14.26 1.02 -6.67
C ILE A 130 15.66 0.41 -6.54
N ASN A 131 16.09 -0.09 -5.37
CA ASN A 131 17.40 -0.72 -5.22
C ASN A 131 17.39 -1.99 -4.35
N PRO A 132 17.06 -3.16 -4.92
CA PRO A 132 17.47 -4.44 -4.36
C PRO A 132 18.99 -4.62 -4.44
N LEU A 133 19.69 -3.85 -5.27
CA LEU A 133 21.12 -4.01 -5.54
C LEU A 133 22.01 -3.75 -4.32
N GLU A 134 21.63 -2.85 -3.40
CA GLU A 134 22.46 -2.56 -2.21
C GLU A 134 22.47 -3.73 -1.20
N GLU A 135 21.37 -4.47 -1.09
CA GLU A 135 21.28 -5.65 -0.21
C GLU A 135 21.74 -6.93 -0.92
N ASN A 136 21.59 -7.00 -2.24
CA ASN A 136 21.82 -8.21 -3.03
C ASN A 136 23.11 -8.20 -3.84
N ALA A 137 23.87 -7.09 -3.89
CA ALA A 137 25.15 -7.03 -4.58
C ALA A 137 26.23 -6.39 -3.71
N LYS A 138 27.36 -7.07 -3.54
CA LYS A 138 28.52 -6.57 -2.77
C LYS A 138 29.81 -6.82 -3.53
N ILE A 139 30.70 -5.82 -3.49
CA ILE A 139 32.07 -5.94 -3.98
C ILE A 139 33.00 -6.00 -2.77
N THR A 140 33.86 -7.02 -2.72
CA THR A 140 34.91 -7.17 -1.69
C THR A 140 36.27 -7.38 -2.34
N GLN A 141 37.36 -6.99 -1.67
CA GLN A 141 38.70 -7.35 -2.11
C GLN A 141 38.93 -8.85 -1.84
N GLY A 142 39.34 -9.57 -2.88
CA GLY A 142 39.80 -10.95 -2.81
C GLY A 142 41.33 -11.05 -2.71
N ASP A 143 41.82 -12.28 -2.65
CA ASP A 143 43.25 -12.54 -2.56
C ASP A 143 43.99 -12.07 -3.83
N ASN A 144 45.23 -11.60 -3.66
CA ASN A 144 46.11 -11.14 -4.75
C ASN A 144 45.60 -9.91 -5.53
N GLY A 145 44.80 -9.05 -4.91
CA GLY A 145 44.33 -7.79 -5.52
C GLY A 145 43.14 -7.94 -6.47
N CYS A 146 42.59 -9.14 -6.61
CA CYS A 146 41.35 -9.35 -7.37
C CYS A 146 40.15 -8.78 -6.61
N ALA A 147 39.10 -8.36 -7.32
CA ALA A 147 37.82 -8.03 -6.73
C ALA A 147 36.85 -9.20 -6.83
N LEU A 148 36.01 -9.36 -5.82
CA LEU A 148 34.97 -10.38 -5.77
C LEU A 148 33.61 -9.68 -5.79
N LEU A 149 32.82 -9.92 -6.83
CA LEU A 149 31.46 -9.44 -6.95
C LEU A 149 30.50 -10.58 -6.56
N GLN A 150 29.81 -10.39 -5.43
CA GLN A 150 28.75 -11.29 -4.97
C GLN A 150 27.41 -10.68 -5.33
N VAL A 151 26.59 -11.40 -6.11
CA VAL A 151 25.25 -10.97 -6.50
C VAL A 151 24.24 -12.08 -6.21
N LYS A 152 23.20 -11.74 -5.46
CA LYS A 152 22.08 -12.62 -5.13
C LYS A 152 20.91 -12.32 -6.07
N VAL A 153 20.55 -13.28 -6.93
CA VAL A 153 19.40 -13.19 -7.84
C VAL A 153 18.45 -14.35 -7.52
N ASN A 154 17.19 -14.04 -7.19
CA ASN A 154 16.15 -15.05 -6.89
C ASN A 154 16.61 -16.11 -5.87
N ASP A 155 17.19 -15.65 -4.76
CA ASP A 155 17.79 -16.48 -3.71
C ASP A 155 18.99 -17.36 -4.10
N LYS A 156 19.53 -17.19 -5.30
CA LYS A 156 20.79 -17.81 -5.72
C LYS A 156 21.92 -16.80 -5.64
N GLU A 157 22.92 -17.10 -4.82
CA GLU A 157 24.15 -16.32 -4.75
C GLU A 157 25.10 -16.73 -5.89
N THR A 158 25.58 -15.73 -6.61
CA THR A 158 26.53 -15.86 -7.71
C THR A 158 27.76 -15.07 -7.33
N CYS A 159 28.92 -15.71 -7.39
CA CYS A 159 30.19 -15.12 -7.04
C CYS A 159 31.07 -15.04 -8.28
N ILE A 160 31.54 -13.83 -8.61
CA ILE A 160 32.37 -13.57 -9.79
C ILE A 160 33.69 -12.98 -9.30
N THR A 161 34.80 -13.62 -9.68
CA THR A 161 36.15 -13.10 -9.42
C THR A 161 36.61 -12.29 -10.62
N MET A 162 37.10 -11.08 -10.36
CA MET A 162 37.50 -10.11 -11.37
C MET A 162 38.92 -9.61 -11.07
N ALA A 163 39.68 -9.34 -12.13
CA ALA A 163 40.95 -8.64 -12.04
C ALA A 163 40.70 -7.13 -11.75
N PRO A 164 41.66 -6.38 -11.22
CA PRO A 164 41.51 -4.95 -10.97
C PRO A 164 41.01 -4.19 -12.20
N ASP A 165 41.63 -4.43 -13.35
CA ASP A 165 41.33 -3.72 -14.60
C ASP A 165 39.90 -3.98 -15.08
N THR A 166 39.39 -5.21 -14.90
CA THR A 166 38.01 -5.57 -15.28
C THR A 166 36.95 -4.99 -14.35
N VAL A 167 37.32 -4.55 -13.13
CA VAL A 167 36.41 -3.81 -12.23
C VAL A 167 36.15 -2.42 -12.76
N ASP A 168 37.20 -1.72 -13.18
CA ASP A 168 37.11 -0.36 -13.70
C ASP A 168 36.29 -0.33 -14.99
N ASP A 169 36.50 -1.30 -15.89
CA ASP A 169 35.70 -1.48 -17.10
C ASP A 169 34.22 -1.73 -16.78
N LEU A 170 33.93 -2.65 -15.85
CA LEU A 170 32.56 -2.96 -15.45
C LEU A 170 31.84 -1.75 -14.81
N ILE A 171 32.53 -0.99 -13.96
CA ILE A 171 31.97 0.23 -13.35
C ILE A 171 31.60 1.24 -14.43
N ASN A 172 32.47 1.45 -15.41
CA ASN A 172 32.23 2.37 -16.52
C ASN A 172 31.02 1.93 -17.37
N GLU A 173 30.91 0.64 -17.67
CA GLU A 173 29.76 0.09 -18.41
C GLU A 173 28.45 0.23 -17.62
N LEU A 174 28.45 -0.08 -16.31
CA LEU A 174 27.26 0.05 -15.47
C LEU A 174 26.82 1.50 -15.28
N LEU A 175 27.77 2.45 -15.21
CA LEU A 175 27.46 3.88 -15.18
C LEU A 175 26.81 4.35 -16.49
N GLN A 176 27.28 3.87 -17.64
CA GLN A 176 26.64 4.14 -18.93
C GLN A 176 25.22 3.60 -18.98
N VAL A 177 25.01 2.34 -18.56
CA VAL A 177 23.68 1.73 -18.49
C VAL A 177 22.75 2.52 -17.57
N LYS A 178 23.23 2.96 -16.41
CA LYS A 178 22.46 3.81 -15.48
C LYS A 178 22.05 5.14 -16.12
N SER A 179 22.93 5.77 -16.90
CA SER A 179 22.60 7.00 -17.63
C SER A 179 21.45 6.77 -18.61
N ILE A 180 21.55 5.71 -19.42
CA ILE A 180 20.53 5.33 -20.40
C ILE A 180 19.19 5.04 -19.71
N MET A 181 19.20 4.29 -18.61
CA MET A 181 17.98 4.00 -17.85
C MET A 181 17.34 5.25 -17.23
N THR A 182 18.14 6.26 -16.89
CA THR A 182 17.64 7.53 -16.35
C THR A 182 16.97 8.36 -17.43
N GLU A 183 17.54 8.37 -18.65
CA GLU A 183 16.97 9.01 -19.83
C GLU A 183 15.66 8.33 -20.30
N LEU A 184 15.54 7.01 -20.14
CA LEU A 184 14.30 6.29 -20.45
C LEU A 184 13.14 6.56 -19.46
N LYS A 185 13.44 7.17 -18.31
CA LYS A 185 12.45 7.44 -17.26
C LYS A 185 11.82 8.84 -17.39
N SER A 186 12.43 9.74 -18.16
CA SER A 186 11.89 11.06 -18.53
C SER A 186 10.96 10.98 -19.74
#